data_AF-A0A8T0TE31-F1
#
_entry.id   AF-A0A8T0TE31-F1
#
_cell.length_a   1.000
_cell.length_b   1.000
_cell.length_c   1.000
_cell.angle_alpha   90.00
_cell.angle_beta   90.00
_cell.angle_gamma   90.00
#
_symmetry.space_group_name_H-M   'P 1'
#
loop_
_entity.id
_entity.type
_entity.pdbx_description
1 polymer ?
#
loop_
_entity_poly.entity_id
_entity_poly.type
_entity_poly.pdbx_seq_one_letter_code
_entity_poly.pdbx_strand_id
1 'polypeptide(L)'
;MLNDLANFEAAAVAAPAEYRRFTFRDLYMRRTYRGPGANQVVVVNQSGGAAAGNCYGLGATVVHNWAIYDGPGPEAKLVARARGLHIDTTGAGLFYNTFCLMFEHGRFKGSTLQAMGVAPNLDDEYSIVGGSGEFALANGVVNRVVYSREGNTDIDRLTVKGFIPIMRDLHVSS
;
A
#
# COMPACT_ATOMS: atom_id res chain seq x y z
N MET A 1 -29.24 16.35 24.80
CA MET A 1 -28.64 17.49 24.07
C MET A 1 -27.15 17.22 24.01
N LEU A 2 -26.59 16.92 22.83
CA LEU A 2 -25.14 16.81 22.67
C LEU A 2 -24.58 18.24 22.71
N ASN A 3 -23.56 18.47 23.54
CA ASN A 3 -22.78 19.70 23.51
C ASN A 3 -22.14 19.86 22.13
N ASP A 4 -22.48 20.93 21.42
CA ASP A 4 -21.78 21.30 20.20
C ASP A 4 -20.31 21.58 20.53
N LEU A 5 -19.41 20.87 19.85
CA LEU A 5 -17.97 21.08 19.93
C LEU A 5 -17.65 22.47 19.35
N ALA A 6 -17.18 23.39 20.18
CA ALA A 6 -16.88 24.78 19.78
C ALA A 6 -15.85 24.93 18.65
N ASN A 7 -15.15 23.84 18.30
CA ASN A 7 -14.16 23.74 17.25
C ASN A 7 -14.61 22.88 16.05
N PHE A 8 -15.91 22.55 15.96
CA PHE A 8 -16.47 21.81 14.84
C PHE A 8 -17.29 22.74 13.95
N GLU A 9 -16.87 22.89 12.70
CA GLU A 9 -17.64 23.54 11.65
C GLU A 9 -17.84 22.54 10.50
N ALA A 10 -19.07 22.43 10.01
CA ALA A 10 -19.40 21.67 8.82
C ALA A 10 -20.28 22.52 7.91
N ALA A 11 -19.83 22.75 6.68
CA ALA A 11 -20.57 23.47 5.66
C ALA A 11 -20.73 22.59 4.41
N ALA A 12 -21.92 22.64 3.80
CA ALA A 12 -22.14 22.00 2.51
C ALA A 12 -21.44 22.82 1.41
N VAL A 13 -20.62 22.17 0.59
CA VAL A 13 -19.95 22.81 -0.55
C VAL A 13 -20.54 22.26 -1.85
N ALA A 14 -21.26 23.11 -2.58
CA ALA A 14 -21.74 22.82 -3.93
C ALA A 14 -20.74 23.37 -4.95
N ALA A 15 -19.65 22.65 -5.20
CA ALA A 15 -18.65 23.02 -6.19
C ALA A 15 -18.17 21.79 -6.97
N PRO A 16 -17.86 21.92 -8.28
CA PRO A 16 -17.18 20.86 -9.02
C PRO A 16 -15.79 20.64 -8.41
N ALA A 17 -15.49 19.40 -8.03
CA ALA A 17 -14.20 19.04 -7.48
C ALA A 17 -13.15 18.99 -8.61
N GLU A 18 -12.06 19.74 -8.46
CA GLU A 18 -10.87 19.61 -9.29
C GLU A 18 -9.94 18.57 -8.69
N TYR A 19 -9.29 17.77 -9.53
CA TYR A 19 -8.41 16.70 -9.09
C TYR A 19 -7.03 16.81 -9.73
N ARG A 20 -5.99 16.65 -8.91
CA ARG A 20 -4.63 16.38 -9.38
C ARG A 20 -4.48 14.88 -9.62
N ARG A 21 -4.26 14.49 -10.88
CA ARG A 21 -3.90 13.11 -11.22
C ARG A 21 -2.42 12.87 -10.95
N PHE A 22 -2.09 11.69 -10.42
CA PHE A 22 -0.71 11.22 -10.29
C PHE A 22 -0.55 9.81 -10.87
N THR A 23 0.67 9.47 -11.27
CA THR A 23 1.02 8.13 -11.74
C THR A 23 2.48 7.82 -11.40
N PHE A 24 2.70 6.71 -10.70
CA PHE A 24 4.01 6.07 -10.59
C PHE A 24 4.00 4.84 -11.50
N ARG A 25 5.03 4.72 -12.35
CA ARG A 25 5.25 3.57 -13.22
C ARG A 25 6.54 2.88 -12.80
N ASP A 26 6.62 1.59 -13.11
CA ASP A 26 7.85 0.81 -12.99
C ASP A 26 8.49 0.94 -11.59
N LEU A 27 7.66 0.89 -10.55
CA LEU A 27 8.14 0.68 -9.18
C LEU A 27 8.31 -0.81 -8.94
N TYR A 28 9.33 -1.22 -8.22
CA TYR A 28 9.68 -2.63 -8.02
C TYR A 28 9.65 -2.99 -6.54
N MET A 29 8.63 -3.73 -6.13
CA MET A 29 8.47 -4.21 -4.76
C MET A 29 9.17 -5.55 -4.58
N ARG A 30 10.14 -5.62 -3.67
CA ARG A 30 10.90 -6.84 -3.36
C ARG A 30 10.34 -7.48 -2.08
N ARG A 31 9.76 -8.67 -2.22
CA ARG A 31 9.20 -9.49 -1.14
C ARG A 31 10.13 -10.66 -0.85
N THR A 32 10.96 -10.53 0.18
CA THR A 32 11.90 -11.57 0.59
C THR A 32 11.31 -12.33 1.78
N TYR A 33 10.95 -13.59 1.56
CA TYR A 33 10.20 -14.42 2.51
C TYR A 33 11.06 -14.89 3.69
N ARG A 34 12.29 -15.33 3.42
CA ARG A 34 13.19 -15.98 4.39
C ARG A 34 14.65 -15.73 4.04
N GLY A 35 15.51 -15.91 5.05
CA GLY A 35 16.96 -15.75 4.92
C GLY A 35 17.42 -14.31 5.13
N PRO A 36 18.70 -14.01 4.85
CA PRO A 36 19.24 -12.66 4.96
C PRO A 36 18.42 -11.66 4.13
N GLY A 37 18.03 -10.53 4.75
CA GLY A 37 17.22 -9.51 4.09
C GLY A 37 15.72 -9.81 4.03
N ALA A 38 15.23 -10.87 4.71
CA ALA A 38 13.81 -11.13 4.87
C ALA A 38 13.08 -9.89 5.42
N ASN A 39 11.96 -9.55 4.80
CA ASN A 39 11.21 -8.33 5.08
C ASN A 39 9.73 -8.58 5.32
N GLN A 40 9.41 -9.79 5.79
CA GLN A 40 8.10 -10.19 6.28
C GLN A 40 8.23 -11.31 7.31
N VAL A 41 7.20 -11.46 8.15
CA VAL A 41 7.17 -12.46 9.23
C VAL A 41 5.76 -13.02 9.38
N VAL A 42 5.66 -14.34 9.52
CA VAL A 42 4.41 -15.02 9.84
C VAL A 42 4.11 -14.81 11.33
N VAL A 43 2.96 -14.22 11.65
CA VAL A 43 2.55 -13.95 13.05
C VAL A 43 1.48 -14.91 13.55
N VAL A 44 0.65 -15.44 12.64
CA VAL A 44 -0.32 -16.50 12.93
C VAL A 44 -0.11 -17.61 11.92
N ASN A 45 0.19 -18.81 12.41
CA ASN A 45 0.38 -20.00 11.60
C ASN A 45 -0.62 -21.08 12.03
N GLN A 46 -1.63 -21.32 11.21
CA GLN A 46 -2.71 -22.28 11.49
C GLN A 46 -2.33 -23.73 11.16
N SER A 47 -1.29 -23.94 10.36
CA SER A 47 -0.86 -25.28 9.91
C SER A 47 0.22 -25.93 10.80
N GLY A 48 0.48 -25.39 12.00
CA GLY A 48 1.32 -26.09 13.01
C GLY A 48 2.78 -26.33 12.60
N GLY A 49 3.29 -25.65 11.56
CA GLY A 49 4.65 -25.87 11.07
C GLY A 49 5.34 -24.56 10.71
N ALA A 50 6.24 -24.08 11.59
CA ALA A 50 7.26 -23.09 11.24
C ALA A 50 8.25 -23.61 10.16
N ALA A 51 8.14 -24.88 9.75
CA ALA A 51 9.12 -25.62 8.97
C ALA A 51 8.95 -25.61 7.44
N ALA A 52 7.89 -25.02 6.87
CA ALA A 52 7.81 -24.82 5.43
C ALA A 52 7.55 -23.34 5.14
N GLY A 53 8.13 -22.80 4.06
CA GLY A 53 8.01 -21.43 3.55
C GLY A 53 6.61 -20.84 3.40
N ASN A 54 5.58 -21.55 3.82
CA ASN A 54 4.22 -21.48 3.33
C ASN A 54 3.29 -21.11 4.48
N CYS A 55 2.89 -19.84 4.53
CA CYS A 55 1.75 -19.42 5.34
C CYS A 55 0.49 -19.78 4.56
N TYR A 56 -0.22 -20.84 4.95
CA TYR A 56 -1.53 -21.18 4.40
C TYR A 56 -2.45 -21.69 5.51
N GLY A 57 -3.74 -21.44 5.36
CA GLY A 57 -4.79 -21.81 6.32
C GLY A 57 -5.61 -20.60 6.73
N LEU A 58 -6.91 -20.80 6.96
CA LEU A 58 -7.84 -19.71 7.25
C LEU A 58 -7.36 -18.90 8.46
N GLY A 59 -7.08 -17.61 8.27
CA GLY A 59 -6.55 -16.71 9.30
C GLY A 59 -5.02 -16.71 9.43
N ALA A 60 -4.28 -17.47 8.61
CA ALA A 60 -2.84 -17.35 8.53
C ALA A 60 -2.47 -15.90 8.18
N THR A 61 -1.64 -15.28 9.02
CA THR A 61 -1.37 -13.84 8.97
C THR A 61 0.11 -13.57 8.90
N VAL A 62 0.49 -12.64 8.03
CA VAL A 62 1.88 -12.20 7.83
C VAL A 62 1.95 -10.69 7.93
N VAL A 63 2.93 -10.17 8.66
CA VAL A 63 3.26 -8.74 8.71
C VAL A 63 4.45 -8.49 7.79
N HIS A 64 4.41 -7.42 7.00
CA HIS A 64 5.44 -7.12 6.00
C HIS A 64 5.93 -5.67 6.01
N ASN A 65 7.19 -5.52 5.57
CA ASN A 65 7.90 -4.26 5.35
C ASN A 65 8.63 -4.32 4.00
N TRP A 66 7.88 -4.57 2.93
CA TRP A 66 8.44 -4.84 1.61
C TRP A 66 9.09 -3.59 1.02
N ALA A 67 10.33 -3.72 0.54
CA ALA A 67 11.10 -2.62 -0.01
C ALA A 67 10.65 -2.31 -1.45
N ILE A 68 10.50 -1.03 -1.81
CA ILE A 68 10.08 -0.60 -3.14
C ILE A 68 11.14 0.30 -3.76
N TYR A 69 11.57 -0.07 -4.95
CA TYR A 69 12.65 0.57 -5.71
C TYR A 69 12.12 1.25 -6.98
N ASP A 70 12.86 2.21 -7.51
CA ASP A 70 12.56 2.89 -8.78
C ASP A 70 13.08 2.15 -10.04
N GLY A 71 13.66 0.97 -9.85
CA GLY A 71 14.16 0.12 -10.93
C GLY A 71 14.33 -1.34 -10.48
N PRO A 72 14.49 -2.28 -11.42
CA PRO A 72 14.66 -3.70 -11.09
C PRO A 72 16.09 -4.03 -10.66
N GLY A 73 17.08 -3.27 -11.13
CA GLY A 73 18.51 -3.57 -10.99
C GLY A 73 19.10 -3.33 -9.60
N PRO A 74 20.38 -3.71 -9.40
CA PRO A 74 21.08 -3.56 -8.12
C PRO A 74 21.29 -2.10 -7.72
N GLU A 75 21.50 -1.21 -8.69
CA GLU A 75 21.68 0.24 -8.47
C GLU A 75 20.37 1.00 -8.24
N ALA A 76 19.23 0.30 -8.27
CA ALA A 76 17.93 0.92 -8.06
C ALA A 76 17.82 1.50 -6.66
N LYS A 77 17.17 2.66 -6.56
CA LYS A 77 17.04 3.41 -5.32
C LYS A 77 15.81 2.98 -4.55
N LEU A 78 15.97 2.78 -3.25
CA LEU A 78 14.85 2.62 -2.35
C LEU A 78 14.03 3.93 -2.30
N VAL A 79 12.79 3.88 -2.79
CA VAL A 79 11.90 5.05 -2.86
C VAL A 79 10.73 4.97 -1.90
N ALA A 80 10.31 3.77 -1.51
CA ALA A 80 9.23 3.55 -0.56
C ALA A 80 9.32 2.17 0.11
N ARG A 81 8.43 1.94 1.08
CA ARG A 81 8.16 0.60 1.64
C ARG A 81 6.67 0.35 1.75
N ALA A 82 6.22 -0.85 1.40
CA ALA A 82 4.87 -1.32 1.69
C ALA A 82 4.84 -1.98 3.08
N ARG A 83 4.31 -1.25 4.06
CA ARG A 83 4.21 -1.70 5.46
C ARG A 83 2.78 -2.04 5.80
N GLY A 84 2.53 -3.27 6.23
CA GLY A 84 1.19 -3.74 6.51
C GLY A 84 1.14 -5.23 6.82
N LEU A 85 0.01 -5.84 6.46
CA LEU A 85 -0.23 -7.26 6.67
C LEU A 85 -1.06 -7.88 5.55
N HIS A 86 -0.99 -9.20 5.46
CA HIS A 86 -1.92 -10.00 4.69
C HIS A 86 -2.43 -11.21 5.46
N ILE A 87 -3.69 -11.59 5.19
CA ILE A 87 -4.41 -12.67 5.88
C ILE A 87 -5.05 -13.59 4.84
N ASP A 88 -4.84 -14.91 4.96
CA ASP A 88 -5.52 -15.91 4.14
C ASP A 88 -6.99 -16.00 4.56
N THR A 89 -7.91 -15.60 3.67
CA THR A 89 -9.35 -15.54 3.95
C THR A 89 -10.10 -16.78 3.50
N THR A 90 -9.43 -17.72 2.82
CA THR A 90 -10.06 -18.96 2.32
C THR A 90 -9.42 -20.22 2.88
N GLY A 91 -8.20 -20.11 3.42
CA GLY A 91 -7.35 -21.26 3.75
C GLY A 91 -6.73 -21.94 2.53
N ALA A 92 -6.96 -21.40 1.33
CA ALA A 92 -6.44 -21.88 0.07
C ALA A 92 -5.46 -20.88 -0.56
N GLY A 93 -4.94 -19.91 0.23
CA GLY A 93 -3.96 -18.94 -0.24
C GLY A 93 -4.55 -17.71 -0.92
N LEU A 94 -5.82 -17.37 -0.65
CA LEU A 94 -6.42 -16.13 -1.12
C LEU A 94 -6.21 -15.04 -0.07
N PHE A 95 -5.22 -14.17 -0.30
CA PHE A 95 -4.79 -13.21 0.72
C PHE A 95 -5.48 -11.85 0.59
N TYR A 96 -6.18 -11.43 1.64
CA TYR A 96 -6.54 -10.03 1.82
C TYR A 96 -5.31 -9.26 2.31
N ASN A 97 -4.96 -8.17 1.62
CA ASN A 97 -3.82 -7.31 1.93
C ASN A 97 -4.30 -5.93 2.38
N THR A 98 -3.63 -5.37 3.38
CA THR A 98 -3.78 -3.97 3.78
C THR A 98 -2.42 -3.41 4.17
N PHE A 99 -2.02 -2.29 3.55
CA PHE A 99 -0.71 -1.69 3.78
C PHE A 99 -0.65 -0.21 3.43
N CYS A 100 0.37 0.46 3.97
CA CYS A 100 0.76 1.81 3.59
C CYS A 100 2.01 1.75 2.71
N LEU A 101 1.98 2.39 1.54
CA LEU A 101 3.16 2.79 0.80
C LEU A 101 3.76 4.02 1.51
N MET A 102 4.82 3.82 2.27
CA MET A 102 5.55 4.89 2.96
C MET A 102 6.69 5.36 2.08
N PHE A 103 6.61 6.57 1.53
CA PHE A 103 7.64 7.11 0.65
C PHE A 103 8.84 7.61 1.47
N GLU A 104 10.05 7.23 1.05
CA GLU A 104 11.31 7.50 1.75
C GLU A 104 12.25 8.41 0.94
N HIS A 105 11.84 8.82 -0.27
CA HIS A 105 12.70 9.58 -1.19
C HIS A 105 12.05 10.82 -1.82
N GLY A 106 12.90 11.83 -2.10
CA GLY A 106 12.56 13.04 -2.85
C GLY A 106 11.47 13.89 -2.18
N ARG A 107 10.70 14.60 -3.01
CA ARG A 107 9.55 15.42 -2.58
C ARG A 107 8.44 14.62 -1.87
N PHE A 108 8.40 13.31 -2.06
CA PHE A 108 7.36 12.45 -1.49
C PHE A 108 7.75 11.89 -0.12
N LYS A 109 9.01 12.07 0.31
CA LYS A 109 9.50 11.54 1.59
C LYS A 109 8.59 11.96 2.74
N GLY A 110 8.12 10.97 3.51
CA GLY A 110 7.21 11.17 4.64
C GLY A 110 5.71 11.16 4.26
N SER A 111 5.37 11.24 2.97
CA SER A 111 3.99 11.06 2.51
C SER A 111 3.63 9.58 2.42
N THR A 112 2.34 9.26 2.43
CA THR A 112 1.85 7.88 2.35
C THR A 112 0.69 7.71 1.39
N LEU A 113 0.55 6.50 0.84
CA LEU A 113 -0.68 6.02 0.22
C LEU A 113 -1.15 4.77 0.98
N GLN A 114 -2.43 4.72 1.34
CA GLN A 114 -3.04 3.57 1.99
C GLN A 114 -3.70 2.71 0.92
N ALA A 115 -3.34 1.42 0.88
CA ALA A 115 -3.85 0.48 -0.12
C ALA A 115 -4.39 -0.79 0.53
N MET A 116 -5.45 -1.35 -0.07
CA MET A 116 -6.01 -2.64 0.34
C MET A 116 -6.68 -3.37 -0.81
N GLY A 117 -6.75 -4.69 -0.72
CA GLY A 117 -7.41 -5.52 -1.73
C GLY A 117 -7.15 -7.00 -1.52
N VAL A 118 -7.84 -7.83 -2.28
CA VAL A 118 -7.58 -9.27 -2.31
C VAL A 118 -6.55 -9.53 -3.40
N ALA A 119 -5.61 -10.42 -3.10
CA ALA A 119 -4.58 -10.86 -4.01
C ALA A 119 -4.89 -12.26 -4.55
N PRO A 120 -5.80 -12.42 -5.54
CA PRO A 120 -6.17 -13.73 -6.06
C PRO A 120 -5.12 -14.41 -6.92
N ASN A 121 -4.28 -13.69 -7.69
CA ASN A 121 -3.46 -14.29 -8.75
C ASN A 121 -2.19 -13.46 -9.10
N LEU A 122 -1.52 -13.82 -10.21
CA LEU A 122 -0.29 -13.18 -10.71
C LEU A 122 -0.43 -11.67 -10.99
N ASP A 123 -1.63 -11.21 -11.35
CA ASP A 123 -1.97 -9.82 -11.63
C ASP A 123 -3.07 -9.35 -10.67
N ASP A 124 -2.69 -8.54 -9.68
CA ASP A 124 -3.59 -8.13 -8.61
C ASP A 124 -3.77 -6.62 -8.57
N GLU A 125 -4.93 -6.21 -8.07
CA GLU A 125 -5.32 -4.81 -7.92
C GLU A 125 -5.56 -4.49 -6.44
N TYR A 126 -4.96 -3.39 -5.96
CA TYR A 126 -5.26 -2.82 -4.66
C TYR A 126 -5.91 -1.44 -4.84
N SER A 127 -7.00 -1.19 -4.12
CA SER A 127 -7.61 0.12 -4.04
C SER A 127 -6.76 1.03 -3.15
N ILE A 128 -6.46 2.24 -3.64
CA ILE A 128 -5.96 3.33 -2.81
C ILE A 128 -7.17 3.97 -2.15
N VAL A 129 -7.23 3.84 -0.82
CA VAL A 129 -8.35 4.32 -0.01
C VAL A 129 -8.08 5.64 0.70
N GLY A 130 -6.84 6.13 0.60
CA GLY A 130 -6.41 7.37 1.24
C GLY A 130 -4.91 7.61 1.07
N GLY A 131 -4.45 8.71 1.66
CA GLY A 131 -3.05 9.06 1.74
C GLY A 131 -2.80 10.23 2.69
N SER A 132 -1.54 10.59 2.85
CA SER A 132 -1.10 11.70 3.70
C SER A 132 -0.01 12.53 3.00
N GLY A 133 0.25 13.74 3.52
CA GLY A 133 1.23 14.66 2.95
C GLY A 133 0.86 15.05 1.52
N GLU A 134 1.77 14.83 0.57
CA GLU A 134 1.56 15.08 -0.85
C GLU A 134 0.36 14.33 -1.46
N PHE A 135 -0.11 13.29 -0.78
CA PHE A 135 -1.23 12.43 -1.18
C PHE A 135 -2.42 12.51 -0.24
N ALA A 136 -2.55 13.56 0.57
CA ALA A 136 -3.74 13.77 1.39
C ALA A 136 -5.01 13.69 0.50
N LEU A 137 -6.03 12.96 0.96
CA LEU A 137 -7.29 12.71 0.23
C LEU A 137 -7.16 11.88 -1.07
N ALA A 138 -6.02 11.22 -1.30
CA ALA A 138 -5.84 10.41 -2.51
C ALA A 138 -6.81 9.22 -2.59
N ASN A 139 -7.31 8.96 -3.80
CA ASN A 139 -8.03 7.74 -4.18
C ASN A 139 -7.47 7.21 -5.51
N GLY A 140 -7.57 5.90 -5.74
CA GLY A 140 -7.08 5.28 -6.97
C GLY A 140 -6.77 3.80 -6.84
N VAL A 141 -5.72 3.37 -7.54
CA VAL A 141 -5.40 1.97 -7.75
C VAL A 141 -3.89 1.71 -7.78
N VAL A 142 -3.48 0.59 -7.21
CA VAL A 142 -2.16 -0.03 -7.39
C VAL A 142 -2.36 -1.30 -8.20
N ASN A 143 -1.77 -1.36 -9.39
CA ASN A 143 -1.70 -2.57 -10.19
C ASN A 143 -0.38 -3.26 -9.89
N ARG A 144 -0.44 -4.55 -9.53
CA ARG A 144 0.73 -5.39 -9.24
C ARG A 144 0.82 -6.49 -10.29
N VAL A 145 2.00 -6.63 -10.89
CA VAL A 145 2.33 -7.73 -11.82
C VAL A 145 3.61 -8.39 -11.33
N VAL A 146 3.68 -9.72 -11.31
CA VAL A 146 4.92 -10.42 -10.97
C VAL A 146 5.97 -10.15 -12.05
N TYR A 147 7.13 -9.64 -11.65
CA TYR A 147 8.26 -9.35 -12.54
C TYR A 147 9.27 -10.49 -12.57
N SER A 148 9.71 -10.98 -11.41
CA SER A 148 10.57 -12.15 -11.31
C SER A 148 10.39 -12.89 -9.98
N ARG A 149 10.82 -14.16 -9.94
CA ARG A 149 10.87 -14.98 -8.73
C ARG A 149 12.23 -15.66 -8.66
N GLU A 150 12.99 -15.36 -7.62
CA GLU A 150 14.38 -15.82 -7.45
C GLU A 150 14.59 -16.32 -6.02
N GLY A 151 14.65 -17.64 -5.86
CA GLY A 151 14.83 -18.27 -4.55
C GLY A 151 13.74 -17.86 -3.56
N ASN A 152 14.12 -17.12 -2.52
CA ASN A 152 13.21 -16.62 -1.48
C ASN A 152 12.74 -15.19 -1.71
N THR A 153 12.97 -14.61 -2.89
CA THR A 153 12.56 -13.24 -3.22
C THR A 153 11.67 -13.22 -4.45
N ASP A 154 10.49 -12.66 -4.29
CA ASP A 154 9.66 -12.23 -5.41
C ASP A 154 9.86 -10.74 -5.66
N ILE A 155 9.92 -10.35 -6.93
CA ILE A 155 9.91 -8.96 -7.35
C ILE A 155 8.60 -8.74 -8.10
N ASP A 156 7.79 -7.80 -7.61
CA ASP A 156 6.60 -7.35 -8.29
C ASP A 156 6.83 -5.96 -8.88
N ARG A 157 6.33 -5.74 -10.10
CA ARG A 157 6.24 -4.42 -10.69
C ARG A 157 4.90 -3.79 -10.33
N LEU A 158 4.95 -2.57 -9.79
CA LEU A 158 3.80 -1.78 -9.40
C LEU A 158 3.58 -0.62 -10.37
N THR A 159 2.32 -0.41 -10.74
CA THR A 159 1.84 0.83 -11.35
C THR A 159 0.77 1.44 -10.46
N VAL A 160 1.06 2.62 -9.91
CA VAL A 160 0.16 3.34 -9.01
C VAL A 160 -0.47 4.49 -9.77
N LYS A 161 -1.80 4.58 -9.78
CA LYS A 161 -2.54 5.67 -10.41
C LYS A 161 -3.57 6.18 -9.43
N GLY A 162 -3.73 7.50 -9.35
CA GLY A 162 -4.77 8.06 -8.50
C GLY A 162 -5.05 9.52 -8.77
N PHE A 163 -6.00 10.03 -8.00
CA PHE A 163 -6.48 11.39 -8.02
C PHE A 163 -6.44 11.94 -6.60
N ILE A 164 -6.10 13.21 -6.47
CA ILE A 164 -6.11 13.96 -5.22
C ILE A 164 -7.05 15.15 -5.42
N PRO A 165 -8.15 15.28 -4.67
CA PRO A 165 -8.95 16.49 -4.66
C PRO A 165 -8.09 17.72 -4.35
N ILE A 166 -8.26 18.80 -5.12
CA ILE A 166 -7.67 20.09 -4.81
C ILE A 166 -8.62 20.84 -3.90
N MET A 167 -8.26 20.94 -2.62
CA MET A 167 -8.95 21.86 -1.71
C MET A 167 -8.43 23.25 -1.98
N ARG A 168 -9.23 24.08 -2.65
CA ARG A 168 -9.02 25.51 -2.62
C ARG A 168 -9.61 25.96 -1.29
N ASP A 169 -8.79 26.52 -0.42
CA ASP A 169 -9.31 27.33 0.67
C ASP A 169 -10.18 28.40 0.00
N LEU A 170 -11.50 28.28 0.12
CA LEU A 170 -12.41 29.36 -0.20
C LEU A 170 -11.96 30.49 0.71
N HIS A 171 -11.23 31.46 0.15
CA HIS A 171 -10.74 32.61 0.90
C HIS A 171 -11.93 33.19 1.67
N VAL A 172 -11.93 33.03 3.00
CA VAL A 172 -12.68 33.94 3.84
C VAL A 172 -11.86 35.22 3.81
N SER A 173 -12.22 36.10 2.89
CA SER A 173 -11.76 37.49 2.89
C SER A 173 -12.07 38.09 4.26
N SER A 174 -11.05 38.34 5.06
CA SER A 174 -11.09 39.29 6.17
C SER A 174 -10.90 40.70 5.64
#